data_AF-A0A015LFI4-F1
#
_entry.id   AF-A0A015LFI4-F1
#
_cell.length_a   1.000
_cell.length_b   1.000
_cell.length_c   1.000
_cell.angle_alpha   90.00
_cell.angle_beta   90.00
_cell.angle_gamma   90.00
#
_symmetry.space_group_name_H-M   'P 1'
#
loop_
_entity.id
_entity.type
_entity.pdbx_description
1 polymer ?
#
loop_
_entity_poly.entity_id
_entity_poly.type
_entity_poly.pdbx_seq_one_letter_code
_entity_poly.pdbx_strand_id
1 'polypeptide(L)'
;MKEIQVWEYVIKWGLAQNPGLPSDPTNFSKDDFNTLKNTLQQCIPFIRFHNLNSIEFSKKVLPYKKILSKELYKELLNHFLENDIKESLPRISMSKQKSTLDITKVTNSDKESQEVEKNLEEAFKRYKKAAEDGNEVAVYNLAGCYKYGKGVEKDELCRNLEFLRGIITSLLRYMQDIFRVM
;
A
#
# COMPACT_ATOMS: atom_id res chain seq x y z
N MET A 1 5.42 15.62 -22.66
CA MET A 1 6.26 15.03 -21.61
C MET A 1 5.35 14.44 -20.55
N LYS A 2 5.55 13.19 -20.11
CA LYS A 2 4.74 12.59 -19.05
C LYS A 2 5.16 13.15 -17.70
N GLU A 3 4.22 13.31 -16.77
CA GLU A 3 4.51 13.92 -15.46
C GLU A 3 5.56 13.13 -14.67
N ILE A 4 5.58 11.80 -14.82
CA ILE A 4 6.61 10.96 -14.21
C ILE A 4 8.04 11.34 -14.64
N GLN A 5 8.22 11.78 -15.89
CA GLN A 5 9.52 12.21 -16.39
C GLN A 5 9.94 13.54 -15.74
N VAL A 6 8.98 14.41 -15.45
CA VAL A 6 9.22 15.66 -14.72
C VAL A 6 9.69 15.36 -13.30
N TRP A 7 9.02 14.43 -12.61
CA TRP A 7 9.44 13.98 -11.28
C TRP A 7 10.87 13.39 -11.28
N GLU A 8 11.15 12.47 -12.21
CA GLU A 8 12.49 11.87 -12.33
C GLU A 8 13.57 12.92 -12.64
N TYR A 9 13.26 13.92 -13.46
CA TYR A 9 14.17 15.03 -13.74
C TYR A 9 14.41 15.88 -12.50
N VAL A 10 13.37 16.22 -11.74
CA VAL A 10 13.49 16.98 -10.49
C VAL A 10 14.36 16.24 -9.47
N ILE A 11 14.18 14.92 -9.32
CA ILE A 11 15.05 14.11 -8.46
C ILE A 11 16.49 14.14 -8.95
N LYS A 12 16.74 13.88 -10.24
CA LYS A 12 18.09 13.93 -10.82
C LYS A 12 18.76 15.29 -10.63
N TRP A 13 18.02 16.37 -10.85
CA TRP A 13 18.49 17.73 -10.63
C TRP A 13 18.83 17.96 -9.15
N GLY A 14 17.97 17.55 -8.22
CA GLY A 14 18.22 17.66 -6.79
C GLY A 14 19.46 16.89 -6.33
N LEU A 15 19.70 15.68 -6.86
CA LEU A 15 20.91 14.91 -6.59
C LEU A 15 22.16 15.59 -7.18
N ALA A 16 22.05 16.17 -8.37
CA ALA A 16 23.16 16.90 -8.99
C ALA A 16 23.56 18.16 -8.20
N GLN A 17 22.62 18.82 -7.53
CA GLN A 17 22.91 19.94 -6.63
C GLN A 17 23.58 19.48 -5.31
N ASN A 18 23.51 18.19 -4.98
CA ASN A 18 24.01 17.63 -3.73
C ASN A 18 24.88 16.39 -4.00
N PRO A 19 26.11 16.54 -4.54
CA PRO A 19 26.93 15.44 -5.02
C PRO A 19 27.38 14.45 -3.92
N GLY A 20 27.25 14.81 -2.64
CA GLY A 20 27.50 13.90 -1.51
C GLY A 20 26.37 12.93 -1.20
N LEU A 21 25.20 13.08 -1.83
CA LEU A 21 24.07 12.18 -1.59
C LEU A 21 24.26 10.84 -2.31
N PRO A 22 23.84 9.71 -1.68
CA PRO A 22 23.76 8.45 -2.38
C PRO A 22 22.85 8.53 -3.61
N SER A 23 23.06 7.67 -4.61
CA SER A 23 22.15 7.58 -5.76
C SER A 23 20.88 6.78 -5.45
N ASP A 24 20.96 5.82 -4.51
CA ASP A 24 19.83 4.97 -4.13
C ASP A 24 19.16 5.51 -2.85
N PRO A 25 17.84 5.84 -2.88
CA PRO A 25 17.11 6.34 -1.72
C PRO A 25 17.04 5.36 -0.53
N THR A 26 17.26 4.06 -0.73
CA THR A 26 17.32 3.09 0.38
C THR A 26 18.52 3.30 1.28
N ASN A 27 19.58 3.93 0.77
CA ASN A 27 20.80 4.23 1.50
C ASN A 27 20.80 5.61 2.18
N PHE A 28 19.69 6.37 2.07
CA PHE A 28 19.62 7.71 2.62
C PHE A 28 19.47 7.69 4.14
N SER A 29 20.34 8.43 4.81
CA SER A 29 20.15 8.84 6.19
C SER A 29 19.00 9.85 6.32
N LYS A 30 18.61 10.17 7.56
CA LYS A 30 17.60 11.20 7.81
C LYS A 30 18.05 12.57 7.29
N ASP A 31 19.34 12.89 7.42
CA ASP A 31 19.89 14.18 7.03
C ASP A 31 20.03 14.30 5.51
N ASP A 32 20.28 13.19 4.81
CA ASP A 32 20.24 13.12 3.35
C ASP A 32 18.85 13.49 2.81
N PHE A 33 17.80 12.93 3.42
CA PHE A 33 16.43 13.30 3.06
C PHE A 33 16.13 14.76 3.35
N ASN A 34 16.61 15.32 4.46
CA ASN A 34 16.42 16.73 4.78
C ASN A 34 17.14 17.64 3.76
N THR A 35 18.36 17.28 3.38
CA THR A 35 19.16 18.01 2.38
C THR A 35 18.45 18.04 1.02
N LEU A 36 18.00 16.86 0.55
CA LEU A 36 17.27 16.77 -0.70
C LEU A 36 15.92 17.50 -0.63
N LYS A 37 15.20 17.37 0.49
CA LYS A 37 13.93 18.09 0.72
C LYS A 37 14.10 19.59 0.62
N ASN A 38 15.11 20.15 1.28
CA ASN A 38 15.37 21.60 1.26
C ASN A 38 15.72 22.09 -0.15
N THR A 39 16.46 21.29 -0.92
CA THR A 39 16.78 21.59 -2.32
C THR A 39 15.53 21.61 -3.20
N LEU A 40 14.66 20.62 -3.02
CA LEU A 40 13.49 20.41 -3.89
C LEU A 40 12.23 21.16 -3.43
N GLN A 41 12.26 21.85 -2.28
CA GLN A 41 11.08 22.46 -1.68
C GLN A 41 10.35 23.43 -2.62
N GLN A 42 11.08 24.14 -3.49
CA GLN A 42 10.49 25.07 -4.46
C GLN A 42 9.92 24.36 -5.68
N CYS A 43 10.42 23.16 -6.01
CA CYS A 43 9.96 22.39 -7.18
C CYS A 43 8.72 21.57 -6.87
N ILE A 44 8.62 21.01 -5.65
CA ILE A 44 7.54 20.10 -5.23
C ILE A 44 6.13 20.65 -5.53
N PRO A 45 5.79 21.93 -5.26
CA PRO A 45 4.46 22.48 -5.54
C PRO A 45 4.06 22.49 -7.02
N PHE A 46 5.03 22.41 -7.94
CA PHE A 46 4.78 22.43 -9.38
C PHE A 46 4.57 21.02 -9.98
N ILE A 47 4.81 19.96 -9.21
CA ILE A 47 4.64 18.58 -9.67
C ILE A 47 3.19 18.17 -9.54
N ARG A 48 2.58 17.78 -10.66
CA ARG A 48 1.17 17.34 -10.71
C ARG A 48 1.07 15.86 -10.39
N PHE A 49 1.41 15.48 -9.16
CA PHE A 49 1.44 14.07 -8.73
C PHE A 49 0.16 13.28 -9.05
N HIS A 50 -1.01 13.92 -9.05
CA HIS A 50 -2.30 13.32 -9.43
C HIS A 50 -2.35 12.77 -10.87
N ASN A 51 -1.44 13.21 -11.74
CA ASN A 51 -1.33 12.74 -13.13
C ASN A 51 -0.46 11.49 -13.29
N LEU A 52 0.12 10.97 -12.20
CA LEU A 52 0.84 9.70 -12.20
C LEU A 52 -0.16 8.54 -12.13
N ASN A 53 0.25 7.35 -12.57
CA ASN A 53 -0.49 6.12 -12.21
C ASN A 53 -0.02 5.53 -10.87
N SER A 54 -0.79 4.63 -10.28
CA SER A 54 -0.49 4.04 -8.96
C SER A 54 0.85 3.28 -8.95
N ILE A 55 1.23 2.63 -10.06
CA ILE A 55 2.49 1.90 -10.21
C ILE A 55 3.67 2.89 -10.23
N GLU A 56 3.56 3.99 -10.95
CA GLU A 56 4.55 5.06 -11.03
C GLU A 56 4.74 5.73 -9.66
N PHE A 57 3.66 6.11 -9.00
CA PHE A 57 3.70 6.65 -7.64
C PHE A 57 4.41 5.68 -6.69
N SER A 58 4.00 4.40 -6.70
CA SER A 58 4.55 3.38 -5.81
C SER A 58 6.04 3.13 -6.04
N LYS A 59 6.47 3.00 -7.30
CA LYS A 59 7.87 2.66 -7.63
C LYS A 59 8.81 3.85 -7.58
N LYS A 60 8.34 5.07 -7.86
CA LYS A 60 9.20 6.22 -8.15
C LYS A 60 9.02 7.39 -7.17
N VAL A 61 7.87 7.52 -6.53
CA VAL A 61 7.61 8.61 -5.56
C VAL A 61 7.76 8.11 -4.13
N LEU A 62 7.23 6.93 -3.79
CA LEU A 62 7.30 6.40 -2.42
C LEU A 62 8.72 6.23 -1.84
N PRO A 63 9.75 5.85 -2.62
CA PRO A 63 11.11 5.79 -2.08
C PRO A 63 11.58 7.11 -1.48
N TYR A 64 11.04 8.23 -1.98
CA TYR A 64 11.35 9.57 -1.53
C TYR A 64 10.30 10.16 -0.59
N LYS A 65 9.33 9.40 -0.07
CA LYS A 65 8.20 9.92 0.74
C LYS A 65 8.57 10.90 1.86
N LYS A 66 9.77 10.80 2.42
CA LYS A 66 10.27 11.67 3.51
C LYS A 66 10.53 13.12 3.04
N ILE A 67 10.66 13.38 1.74
CA ILE A 67 10.84 14.75 1.21
C ILE A 67 9.51 15.49 1.08
N LEU A 68 8.39 14.77 0.99
CA LEU A 68 7.06 15.35 0.89
C LEU A 68 6.60 15.87 2.25
N SER A 69 5.74 16.90 2.26
CA SER A 69 5.06 17.31 3.50
C SER A 69 4.12 16.20 3.96
N LYS A 70 3.82 16.15 5.27
CA LYS A 70 2.94 15.11 5.82
C LYS A 70 1.54 15.21 5.21
N GLU A 71 1.11 16.43 4.94
CA GLU A 71 -0.18 16.79 4.36
C GLU A 71 -0.25 16.31 2.91
N LEU A 72 0.74 16.67 2.08
CA LEU A 72 0.81 16.24 0.68
C LEU A 72 0.93 14.72 0.59
N TYR A 73 1.78 14.10 1.41
CA TYR A 73 1.92 12.65 1.40
C TYR A 73 0.62 11.93 1.72
N LYS A 74 -0.16 12.42 2.71
CA LYS A 74 -1.49 11.87 3.02
C LYS A 74 -2.47 12.06 1.88
N GLU A 75 -2.48 13.24 1.26
CA GLU A 75 -3.34 13.52 0.10
C GLU A 75 -3.03 12.57 -1.06
N LEU A 76 -1.76 12.39 -1.38
CA LEU A 76 -1.34 11.49 -2.46
C LEU A 76 -1.60 10.02 -2.11
N LEU A 77 -1.35 9.60 -0.87
CA LEU A 77 -1.74 8.27 -0.42
C LEU A 77 -3.25 8.08 -0.57
N ASN A 78 -4.05 9.06 -0.20
CA ASN A 78 -5.50 8.97 -0.37
C ASN A 78 -5.88 8.90 -1.85
N HIS A 79 -5.32 9.72 -2.70
CA HIS A 79 -5.60 9.65 -4.13
C HIS A 79 -5.24 8.28 -4.74
N PHE A 80 -4.06 7.74 -4.40
CA PHE A 80 -3.54 6.52 -5.01
C PHE A 80 -3.94 5.23 -4.30
N LEU A 81 -4.41 5.30 -3.05
CA LEU A 81 -4.80 4.15 -2.24
C LEU A 81 -6.28 4.20 -1.79
N GLU A 82 -6.92 5.37 -1.65
CA GLU A 82 -8.36 5.45 -1.35
C GLU A 82 -9.24 5.33 -2.60
N ASN A 83 -8.74 5.61 -3.82
CA ASN A 83 -9.50 5.27 -5.02
C ASN A 83 -9.75 3.75 -5.10
N ASP A 84 -8.84 2.94 -4.58
CA ASP A 84 -9.02 1.49 -4.42
C ASP A 84 -9.97 1.11 -3.25
N ILE A 85 -10.25 2.03 -2.33
CA ILE A 85 -11.14 1.85 -1.15
C ILE A 85 -12.56 2.38 -1.42
N LYS A 86 -12.73 3.43 -2.24
CA LYS A 86 -14.03 4.04 -2.54
C LYS A 86 -14.83 3.27 -3.58
N GLU A 87 -14.19 2.56 -4.51
CA GLU A 87 -14.89 1.60 -5.39
C GLU A 87 -15.14 0.24 -4.72
N SER A 88 -14.45 -0.08 -3.62
CA SER A 88 -14.59 -1.36 -2.91
C SER A 88 -15.47 -1.31 -1.64
N LEU A 89 -16.01 -0.15 -1.26
CA LEU A 89 -16.96 -0.03 -0.15
C LEU A 89 -18.38 0.27 -0.65
N PRO A 90 -19.39 -0.59 -0.38
CA PRO A 90 -20.78 -0.13 -0.43
C PRO A 90 -20.94 0.99 0.62
N ARG A 91 -21.40 2.14 0.14
CA ARG A 91 -21.60 3.39 0.87
C ARG A 91 -22.48 3.17 2.11
N ILE A 92 -21.88 2.97 3.29
CA ILE A 92 -22.60 3.15 4.57
C ILE A 92 -22.41 4.61 4.97
N SER A 93 -23.49 5.38 4.92
CA SER A 93 -23.52 6.76 5.37
C SER A 93 -23.19 6.84 6.86
N MET A 94 -22.06 7.43 7.23
CA MET A 94 -21.89 7.90 8.60
C MET A 94 -22.70 9.19 8.78
N SER A 95 -23.92 9.08 9.29
CA SER A 95 -24.66 10.22 9.79
C SER A 95 -23.88 10.84 10.96
N LYS A 96 -23.51 12.11 10.83
CA LYS A 96 -23.03 12.93 11.94
C LYS A 96 -24.05 12.86 13.10
N GLN A 97 -23.60 12.46 14.28
CA GLN A 97 -24.14 13.00 15.52
C GLN A 97 -23.00 13.47 16.42
N LYS A 98 -23.20 14.65 16.99
CA LYS A 98 -22.25 15.45 17.76
C LYS A 98 -22.72 15.45 19.22
N SER A 99 -21.75 15.41 20.14
CA SER A 99 -21.82 15.58 21.62
C SER A 99 -22.63 14.53 22.39
N THR A 100 -22.15 13.97 23.52
CA THR A 100 -21.58 14.63 24.70
C THR A 100 -20.47 13.80 25.37
N LEU A 101 -19.54 14.48 26.07
CA LEU A 101 -18.69 13.85 27.08
C LEU A 101 -19.57 13.44 28.26
N ASP A 102 -19.66 12.14 28.58
CA ASP A 102 -19.95 11.67 29.95
C ASP A 102 -19.37 10.27 30.21
N ILE A 103 -18.34 10.25 31.07
CA ILE A 103 -18.05 9.29 32.15
C ILE A 103 -18.43 7.80 31.95
N THR A 104 -17.77 7.06 31.05
CA THR A 104 -17.63 5.59 31.17
C THR A 104 -16.33 5.09 30.49
N LYS A 105 -15.20 5.21 31.20
CA LYS A 105 -14.04 4.31 30.99
C LYS A 105 -14.41 3.01 31.72
N VAL A 106 -14.54 1.83 31.11
CA VAL A 106 -13.45 0.86 30.85
C VAL A 106 -13.91 -0.30 29.92
N THR A 107 -15.15 -0.34 29.39
CA THR A 107 -15.68 -1.52 28.67
C THR A 107 -15.74 -1.43 27.13
N ASN A 108 -15.25 -0.35 26.50
CA ASN A 108 -15.42 -0.14 25.05
C ASN A 108 -14.29 -0.68 24.15
N SER A 109 -13.10 -1.01 24.67
CA SER A 109 -11.98 -1.46 23.82
C SER A 109 -12.20 -2.85 23.21
N ASP A 110 -12.80 -3.77 23.97
CA ASP A 110 -12.85 -5.18 23.60
C ASP A 110 -14.02 -5.45 22.63
N LYS A 111 -15.13 -4.73 22.81
CA LYS A 111 -16.28 -4.77 21.88
C LYS A 111 -15.93 -4.15 20.53
N GLU A 112 -15.24 -3.02 20.52
CA GLU A 112 -14.78 -2.38 19.28
C GLU A 112 -13.78 -3.25 18.53
N SER A 113 -12.85 -3.90 19.25
CA SER A 113 -11.87 -4.82 18.64
C SER A 113 -12.54 -6.05 18.03
N GLN A 114 -13.52 -6.64 18.72
CA GLN A 114 -14.27 -7.81 18.25
C GLN A 114 -15.19 -7.49 17.06
N GLU A 115 -15.80 -6.30 17.05
CA GLU A 115 -16.62 -5.83 15.94
C GLU A 115 -15.76 -5.52 14.69
N VAL A 116 -14.57 -4.95 14.88
CA VAL A 116 -13.59 -4.74 13.80
C VAL A 116 -13.12 -6.06 13.20
N GLU A 117 -12.85 -7.09 14.02
CA GLU A 117 -12.42 -8.41 13.55
C GLU A 117 -13.50 -9.10 12.70
N LYS A 118 -14.75 -9.08 13.18
CA LYS A 118 -15.90 -9.61 12.43
C LYS A 118 -16.10 -8.91 11.08
N ASN A 119 -15.95 -7.59 11.05
CA ASN A 119 -16.05 -6.81 9.82
C ASN A 119 -14.95 -7.15 8.81
N LEU A 120 -13.75 -7.49 9.29
CA LEU A 120 -12.63 -7.91 8.45
C LEU A 120 -12.84 -9.31 7.85
N GLU A 121 -13.40 -10.26 8.62
CA GLU A 121 -13.76 -11.59 8.12
C GLU A 121 -14.85 -11.54 7.03
N GLU A 122 -15.87 -10.70 7.22
CA GLU A 122 -16.91 -10.51 6.20
C GLU A 122 -16.36 -9.89 4.92
N ALA A 123 -15.43 -8.93 5.04
CA ALA A 123 -14.74 -8.35 3.89
C ALA A 123 -13.90 -9.39 3.15
N PHE A 124 -13.15 -10.23 3.88
CA PHE A 124 -12.37 -11.33 3.31
C PHE A 124 -13.24 -12.29 2.49
N LYS A 125 -14.38 -12.74 3.04
CA LYS A 125 -15.32 -13.62 2.33
C LYS A 125 -15.85 -13.00 1.03
N ARG A 126 -16.13 -11.70 1.04
CA ARG A 126 -16.59 -10.97 -0.16
C ARG A 126 -15.50 -10.85 -1.22
N TYR A 127 -14.27 -10.55 -0.82
CA TYR A 127 -13.14 -10.50 -1.76
C TYR A 127 -12.85 -11.86 -2.37
N LYS A 128 -12.91 -12.94 -1.57
CA LYS A 128 -12.72 -14.30 -2.06
C LYS A 128 -13.72 -14.65 -3.16
N LYS A 129 -15.01 -14.41 -2.91
CA LYS A 129 -16.07 -14.68 -3.90
C LYS A 129 -15.89 -13.86 -5.18
N ALA A 130 -15.64 -12.56 -5.06
CA ALA A 130 -15.46 -11.71 -6.24
C ALA A 130 -14.18 -12.06 -7.02
N ALA A 131 -13.12 -12.52 -6.34
CA ALA A 131 -11.90 -13.00 -6.98
C ALA A 131 -12.14 -14.30 -7.78
N GLU A 132 -12.96 -15.22 -7.24
CA GLU A 132 -13.41 -16.43 -7.96
C GLU A 132 -14.23 -16.08 -9.21
N ASP A 133 -14.99 -14.99 -9.16
CA ASP A 133 -15.72 -14.43 -10.31
C ASP A 133 -14.83 -13.65 -11.30
N GLY A 134 -13.50 -13.64 -11.09
CA GLY A 134 -12.53 -13.01 -12.00
C GLY A 134 -12.30 -11.52 -11.79
N ASN A 135 -12.76 -10.94 -10.68
CA ASN A 135 -12.53 -9.53 -10.38
C ASN A 135 -11.09 -9.28 -9.92
N GLU A 136 -10.30 -8.60 -10.75
CA GLU A 136 -8.87 -8.31 -10.49
C GLU A 136 -8.65 -7.47 -9.22
N VAL A 137 -9.55 -6.53 -8.91
CA VAL A 137 -9.49 -5.70 -7.69
C VAL A 137 -9.71 -6.57 -6.45
N ALA A 138 -10.62 -7.54 -6.54
CA ALA A 138 -10.87 -8.48 -5.47
C ALA A 138 -9.69 -9.43 -5.25
N VAL A 139 -9.02 -9.87 -6.32
CA VAL A 139 -7.77 -10.65 -6.23
C VAL A 139 -6.68 -9.87 -5.51
N TYR A 140 -6.52 -8.57 -5.80
CA TYR A 140 -5.54 -7.71 -5.13
C TYR A 140 -5.86 -7.53 -3.63
N ASN A 141 -7.12 -7.26 -3.30
CA ASN A 141 -7.56 -7.11 -1.90
C ASN A 141 -7.43 -8.41 -1.10
N LEU A 142 -7.74 -9.55 -1.72
CA LEU A 142 -7.55 -10.88 -1.14
C LEU A 142 -6.07 -11.17 -0.87
N ALA A 143 -5.17 -10.81 -1.81
CA ALA A 143 -3.73 -10.93 -1.61
C ALA A 143 -3.22 -10.07 -0.44
N GLY A 144 -3.80 -8.88 -0.26
CA GLY A 144 -3.56 -8.03 0.92
C GLY A 144 -3.99 -8.69 2.23
N CYS A 145 -5.17 -9.30 2.28
CA CYS A 145 -5.65 -10.04 3.45
C CYS A 145 -4.68 -11.16 3.86
N TYR A 146 -4.20 -11.96 2.90
CA TYR A 146 -3.22 -13.01 3.16
C TYR A 146 -1.87 -12.46 3.61
N LYS A 147 -1.37 -11.39 2.99
CA LYS A 147 -0.07 -10.80 3.33
C LYS A 147 -0.02 -10.24 4.75
N TYR A 148 -1.12 -9.64 5.22
CA TYR A 148 -1.18 -8.95 6.51
C TYR A 148 -1.95 -9.72 7.58
N GLY A 149 -2.44 -10.92 7.28
CA GLY A 149 -3.22 -11.76 8.20
C GLY A 149 -4.51 -11.10 8.68
N LYS A 150 -5.14 -10.25 7.85
CA LYS A 150 -6.36 -9.50 8.22
C LYS A 150 -7.61 -10.26 7.80
N GLY A 151 -8.48 -10.59 8.77
CA GLY A 151 -9.76 -11.27 8.51
C GLY A 151 -9.62 -12.73 8.09
N VAL A 152 -8.46 -13.34 8.35
CA VAL A 152 -8.17 -14.77 8.08
C VAL A 152 -7.85 -15.41 9.42
N GLU A 153 -8.57 -16.48 9.79
CA GLU A 153 -8.19 -17.27 10.96
C GLU A 153 -6.74 -17.73 10.80
N LYS A 154 -5.95 -17.59 11.87
CA LYS A 154 -4.51 -17.86 11.88
C LYS A 154 -4.15 -19.25 11.37
N ASP A 155 -5.02 -20.24 11.62
CA ASP A 155 -4.86 -21.62 11.16
C ASP A 155 -5.19 -21.81 9.67
N GLU A 156 -6.07 -20.98 9.11
CA GLU A 156 -6.40 -20.97 7.68
C GLU A 156 -5.31 -20.29 6.85
N LEU A 157 -4.64 -19.27 7.41
CA LEU A 157 -3.47 -18.63 6.80
C LEU A 157 -2.30 -19.61 6.65
N CYS A 158 -2.00 -20.37 7.72
CA CYS A 158 -0.96 -21.40 7.69
C CYS A 158 -1.27 -22.49 6.65
N ARG A 159 -2.51 -22.99 6.60
CA ARG A 159 -2.93 -24.00 5.60
C ARG A 159 -2.82 -23.52 4.16
N ASN A 160 -3.23 -22.28 3.89
CA ASN A 160 -3.17 -21.71 2.53
C ASN A 160 -1.72 -21.44 2.08
N LEU A 161 -0.84 -21.00 2.97
CA LEU A 161 0.59 -20.84 2.68
C LEU A 161 1.28 -22.18 2.46
N GLU A 162 0.95 -23.23 3.22
CA GLU A 162 1.47 -24.59 3.01
C GLU A 162 0.99 -25.19 1.70
N PHE A 163 -0.27 -24.97 1.34
CA PHE A 163 -0.84 -25.41 0.06
C PHE A 163 -0.15 -24.73 -1.14
N LEU A 164 0.03 -23.41 -1.10
CA LEU A 164 0.78 -22.66 -2.13
C LEU A 164 2.26 -23.10 -2.20
N ARG A 165 2.90 -23.34 -1.05
CA ARG A 165 4.27 -23.89 -0.99
C ARG A 165 4.34 -25.27 -1.66
N GLY A 166 3.32 -26.10 -1.47
CA GLY A 166 3.20 -27.41 -2.11
C GLY A 166 3.12 -27.32 -3.64
N ILE A 167 2.26 -26.43 -4.16
CA ILE A 167 2.11 -26.22 -5.61
C ILE A 167 3.43 -25.73 -6.22
N ILE A 168 4.07 -24.74 -5.59
CA ILE A 168 5.35 -24.18 -6.07
C ILE A 168 6.45 -25.24 -6.07
N THR A 169 6.51 -26.09 -5.03
CA THR A 169 7.51 -27.16 -4.94
C THR A 169 7.30 -28.22 -6.03
N SER A 170 6.04 -28.59 -6.31
CA SER A 170 5.70 -29.55 -7.36
C SER A 170 6.03 -29.01 -8.76
N LEU A 171 5.75 -27.73 -9.02
CA LEU A 171 6.12 -27.07 -10.29
C LEU A 171 7.63 -26.96 -10.47
N LEU A 172 8.36 -26.60 -9.41
CA LEU A 172 9.83 -26.58 -9.41
C LEU A 172 10.42 -27.95 -9.71
N ARG A 173 9.86 -29.02 -9.11
CA ARG A 173 10.29 -30.39 -9.36
C ARG A 173 10.03 -30.82 -10.80
N TYR A 174 8.83 -30.54 -11.31
CA TYR A 174 8.47 -30.81 -12.71
C TYR A 174 9.40 -30.11 -13.70
N MET A 175 9.75 -28.84 -13.43
CA MET A 175 10.70 -28.09 -14.25
C MET A 175 12.12 -28.65 -14.16
N GLN A 176 12.57 -29.08 -12.99
CA GLN A 176 13.88 -29.73 -12.81
C GLN A 176 13.95 -31.09 -13.52
N ASP A 177 12.86 -31.86 -13.51
CA ASP A 177 12.78 -33.14 -14.19
C ASP A 177 12.80 -32.97 -15.73
N ILE A 178 12.16 -31.93 -16.26
CA ILE A 178 12.27 -31.56 -17.69
C ILE A 178 13.71 -31.19 -18.06
N PHE A 179 14.36 -30.36 -17.26
CA PHE A 179 15.76 -29.93 -17.49
C PHE A 179 16.78 -31.06 -17.36
N ARG A 180 16.41 -32.19 -16.74
CA ARG A 180 17.28 -33.35 -16.57
C ARG A 180 17.19 -34.36 -17.73
N VAL A 181 16.15 -34.25 -18.55
CA VAL A 181 15.87 -35.14 -19.70
C VAL A 181 16.21 -34.49 -21.04
N MET A 182 16.55 -33.20 -21.05
CA MET A 182 17.14 -32.46 -22.18
C MET A 182 18.66 -32.36 -22.03
#